data_AF-A0A7V6YEA4-F1
#
_entry.id   AF-A0A7V6YEA4-F1
#
_cell.length_a   1.000
_cell.length_b   1.000
_cell.length_c   1.000
_cell.angle_alpha   90.00
_cell.angle_beta   90.00
_cell.angle_gamma   90.00
#
_symmetry.space_group_name_H-M   'P 1'
#
loop_
_entity.id
_entity.type
_entity.pdbx_description
1 polymer ?
#
loop_
_entity_poly.entity_id
_entity_poly.type
_entity_poly.pdbx_seq_one_letter_code
_entity_poly.pdbx_strand_id
1 'polypeptide(L)'
;MRQKARIVALLCTLAFLLWVVSPVGAADGAKTLKAVFRNIQIVVNGKTLISDKEPFIVDGTTYVPIRLVSEATGATVDWDGAQGRVIITTKATMDQAQIDKIKQESYQQGY
;
A
#
# COMPACT_ATOMS: atom_id res chain seq x y z
N MET A 1 -2.36 35.91 -63.83
CA MET A 1 -1.91 34.69 -63.10
C MET A 1 -1.17 34.97 -61.77
N ARG A 2 -0.60 36.16 -61.53
CA ARG A 2 0.22 36.46 -60.32
C ARG A 2 -0.56 36.85 -59.04
N GLN A 3 -1.85 37.21 -59.14
CA GLN A 3 -2.68 37.59 -57.98
C GLN A 3 -3.29 36.38 -57.25
N LYS A 4 -3.63 35.32 -58.00
CA LYS A 4 -4.16 34.05 -57.45
C LYS A 4 -3.11 33.32 -56.59
N ALA A 5 -1.82 33.39 -56.98
CA ALA A 5 -0.71 32.79 -56.25
C ALA A 5 -0.42 33.46 -54.89
N ARG A 6 -0.66 34.77 -54.75
CA ARG A 6 -0.47 35.51 -53.47
C ARG A 6 -1.55 35.18 -52.45
N ILE A 7 -2.79 34.98 -52.90
CA ILE A 7 -3.93 34.59 -52.05
C ILE A 7 -3.78 33.13 -51.63
N VAL A 8 -3.36 32.24 -52.53
CA VAL A 8 -3.06 30.84 -52.20
C VAL A 8 -1.89 30.74 -51.21
N ALA A 9 -0.84 31.56 -51.36
CA ALA A 9 0.26 31.60 -50.40
C ALA A 9 -0.18 32.09 -49.00
N LEU A 10 -1.04 33.10 -48.92
CA LEU A 10 -1.59 33.62 -47.65
C LEU A 10 -2.58 32.65 -46.97
N LEU A 11 -3.35 31.88 -47.76
CA LEU A 11 -4.24 30.85 -47.24
C LEU A 11 -3.47 29.61 -46.75
N CYS A 12 -2.36 29.25 -47.41
CA CYS A 12 -1.49 28.16 -46.94
C CYS A 12 -0.75 28.51 -45.65
N THR A 13 -0.36 29.77 -45.42
CA THR A 13 0.28 30.17 -44.14
C THR A 13 -0.72 30.24 -42.98
N LEU A 14 -1.98 30.62 -43.25
CA LEU A 14 -3.05 30.61 -42.23
C LEU A 14 -3.45 29.16 -41.84
N ALA A 15 -3.42 28.23 -42.80
CA ALA A 15 -3.65 26.81 -42.53
C ALA A 15 -2.50 26.16 -41.75
N PHE A 16 -1.28 26.68 -41.85
CA PHE A 16 -0.12 26.16 -41.12
C PHE A 16 -0.06 26.63 -39.65
N LEU A 17 -0.60 27.81 -39.35
CA LEU A 17 -0.71 28.35 -37.99
C LEU A 17 -1.79 27.65 -37.13
N LEU A 18 -2.71 26.90 -37.75
CA LEU A 18 -3.75 26.13 -37.07
C LEU A 18 -3.38 24.66 -36.84
N TRP A 19 -2.17 24.22 -37.21
CA TRP A 19 -1.78 22.81 -37.12
C TRP A 19 -0.70 22.47 -36.09
N VAL A 20 -0.20 23.45 -35.32
CA VAL A 20 0.82 23.20 -34.29
C VAL A 20 0.34 23.64 -32.90
N VAL A 21 -0.81 23.11 -32.49
CA VAL A 21 -1.11 22.97 -31.06
C VAL A 21 -1.41 21.50 -30.83
N SER A 22 -0.36 20.70 -30.69
CA SER A 22 -0.50 19.40 -30.04
C SER A 22 -0.81 19.70 -28.57
N PRO A 23 -1.94 19.25 -28.00
CA PRO A 23 -2.06 19.21 -26.56
C PRO A 23 -0.96 18.26 -26.07
N VAL A 24 0.01 18.79 -25.32
CA VAL A 24 0.83 17.97 -24.41
C VAL A 24 -0.16 17.46 -23.36
N GLY A 25 -0.84 16.38 -23.69
CA GLY A 25 -1.57 15.59 -22.73
C GLY A 25 -0.52 14.99 -21.82
N ALA A 26 -0.46 15.47 -20.58
CA ALA A 26 0.17 14.71 -19.52
C ALA A 26 -0.55 13.35 -19.49
N ALA A 27 0.08 12.32 -20.06
CA ALA A 27 -0.31 10.95 -19.84
C ALA A 27 0.03 10.65 -18.38
N ASP A 28 -0.85 11.09 -17.49
CA ASP A 28 -0.74 10.80 -16.07
C ASP A 28 -0.84 9.28 -15.95
N GLY A 29 0.28 8.67 -15.56
CA GLY A 29 0.51 7.23 -15.60
C GLY A 29 -0.31 6.53 -14.54
N ALA A 30 -1.62 6.43 -14.74
CA ALA A 30 -2.52 5.69 -13.88
C ALA A 30 -2.06 4.24 -13.81
N LYS A 31 -1.38 3.86 -12.72
CA LYS A 31 -1.02 2.49 -12.45
C LYS A 31 -2.30 1.73 -12.11
N THR A 32 -2.74 0.88 -13.02
CA THR A 32 -3.86 -0.02 -12.78
C THR A 32 -3.38 -1.19 -11.93
N LEU A 33 -4.01 -1.39 -10.78
CA LEU A 33 -3.76 -2.53 -9.89
C LEU A 33 -4.88 -3.54 -10.08
N LYS A 34 -4.54 -4.77 -10.47
CA LYS A 34 -5.50 -5.87 -10.58
C LYS A 34 -5.52 -6.65 -9.26
N ALA A 35 -6.57 -6.44 -8.47
CA ALA A 35 -6.84 -7.25 -7.28
C ALA A 35 -7.66 -8.49 -7.67
N VAL A 36 -7.20 -9.66 -7.22
CA VAL A 36 -7.91 -10.93 -7.40
C VAL A 36 -8.41 -11.42 -6.04
N PHE A 37 -9.71 -11.68 -5.96
CA PHE A 37 -10.37 -12.24 -4.77
C PHE A 37 -10.56 -13.76 -4.98
N ARG A 38 -10.15 -14.56 -4.00
CA ARG A 38 -10.20 -16.04 -4.07
C ARG A 38 -10.75 -16.67 -2.79
N ASN A 39 -11.62 -15.96 -2.05
CA ASN A 39 -12.19 -16.45 -0.79
C ASN A 39 -11.09 -16.96 0.18
N ILE A 40 -10.09 -16.12 0.41
CA ILE A 40 -8.91 -16.45 1.20
C ILE A 40 -9.29 -16.42 2.68
N GLN A 41 -9.05 -17.53 3.39
CA GLN A 41 -9.33 -17.65 4.82
C GLN A 41 -8.08 -17.34 5.65
N ILE A 42 -8.25 -16.58 6.72
CA ILE A 42 -7.19 -16.29 7.70
C ILE A 42 -7.40 -17.21 8.90
N VAL A 43 -6.40 -18.03 9.22
CA VAL A 43 -6.42 -18.95 10.36
C VAL A 43 -5.24 -18.66 11.27
N VAL A 44 -5.52 -18.36 12.54
CA VAL A 44 -4.49 -18.09 13.57
C VAL A 44 -4.74 -19.03 14.74
N ASN A 45 -3.72 -19.78 15.17
CA ASN A 45 -3.81 -20.75 16.26
C ASN A 45 -4.99 -21.75 16.12
N GLY A 46 -5.25 -22.20 14.89
CA GLY A 46 -6.34 -23.14 14.57
C GLY A 46 -7.74 -22.51 14.52
N LYS A 47 -7.88 -21.21 14.77
CA LYS A 47 -9.15 -20.49 14.70
C LYS A 47 -9.24 -19.68 13.40
N THR A 48 -10.30 -19.92 12.62
CA THR A 48 -10.63 -19.08 11.47
C THR A 48 -11.12 -17.71 11.94
N LEU A 49 -10.50 -16.66 11.42
CA LEU A 49 -10.87 -15.28 11.72
C LEU A 49 -11.88 -14.76 10.71
N ILE A 50 -12.86 -14.01 11.20
CA ILE A 50 -13.81 -13.28 10.36
C ILE A 50 -13.20 -11.92 10.07
N SER A 51 -13.09 -11.59 8.79
CA SER A 51 -12.55 -10.33 8.31
C SER A 51 -13.66 -9.45 7.74
N ASP A 52 -13.67 -8.17 8.11
CA ASP A 52 -14.56 -7.15 7.53
C ASP A 52 -14.11 -6.72 6.13
N LYS A 53 -12.82 -6.86 5.84
CA LYS A 53 -12.21 -6.65 4.51
C LYS A 53 -11.72 -7.97 3.95
N GLU A 54 -12.21 -8.34 2.76
CA GLU A 54 -11.78 -9.57 2.11
C GLU A 54 -10.29 -9.48 1.74
N PRO A 55 -9.47 -10.49 2.08
CA PRO A 55 -8.09 -10.56 1.59
C PRO A 55 -8.04 -10.76 0.07
N PHE A 56 -7.03 -10.19 -0.56
CA PHE A 56 -6.91 -10.18 -2.02
C PHE A 56 -5.46 -10.33 -2.47
N ILE A 57 -5.28 -10.68 -3.74
CA ILE A 57 -3.95 -10.89 -4.34
C ILE A 57 -3.68 -9.79 -5.35
N VAL A 58 -2.52 -9.15 -5.26
CA VAL A 58 -1.97 -8.23 -6.28
C VAL A 58 -0.56 -8.69 -6.61
N ASP A 59 -0.27 -8.86 -7.91
CA ASP A 59 1.05 -9.25 -8.42
C ASP A 59 1.67 -10.47 -7.69
N GLY A 60 0.82 -11.45 -7.35
CA GLY A 60 1.22 -12.69 -6.65
C GLY A 60 1.38 -12.54 -5.13
N THR A 61 1.22 -11.34 -4.57
CA THR A 61 1.26 -11.07 -3.13
C THR A 61 -0.14 -11.03 -2.53
N THR A 62 -0.37 -11.78 -1.46
CA THR A 62 -1.63 -11.76 -0.71
C THR A 62 -1.61 -10.64 0.33
N TYR A 63 -2.61 -9.76 0.28
CA TYR A 63 -2.83 -8.67 1.22
C TYR A 63 -3.91 -9.06 2.21
N VAL A 64 -3.62 -8.90 3.50
CA VAL A 64 -4.52 -9.22 4.61
C VAL A 64 -4.68 -8.01 5.53
N PRO A 65 -5.82 -7.85 6.23
CA PRO A 65 -6.00 -6.74 7.16
C PRO A 65 -5.04 -6.84 8.35
N ILE A 66 -4.08 -5.91 8.40
CA ILE A 66 -2.99 -5.94 9.39
C ILE A 66 -3.49 -5.90 10.84
N ARG A 67 -4.55 -5.12 11.12
CA ARG A 67 -5.15 -5.02 12.46
C ARG A 67 -5.68 -6.38 12.92
N LEU A 68 -6.46 -7.05 12.07
CA LEU A 68 -7.05 -8.35 12.36
C LEU A 68 -5.98 -9.38 12.71
N VAL A 69 -4.93 -9.46 11.90
CA VAL A 69 -3.82 -10.40 12.12
C VAL A 69 -3.07 -10.06 13.41
N SER A 70 -2.74 -8.78 13.62
CA SER A 70 -1.97 -8.34 14.79
C SER A 70 -2.73 -8.61 16.10
N GLU A 71 -4.00 -8.24 16.17
CA GLU A 71 -4.85 -8.47 17.35
C GLU A 71 -5.05 -9.96 17.63
N ALA A 72 -5.23 -10.78 16.58
CA ALA A 72 -5.32 -12.23 16.74
C ALA A 72 -4.03 -12.88 17.27
N THR A 73 -2.88 -12.24 17.04
CA THR A 73 -1.59 -12.67 17.61
C THR A 73 -1.30 -12.08 19.00
N GLY A 74 -2.25 -11.34 19.59
CA GLY A 74 -2.11 -10.76 20.94
C GLY A 74 -1.40 -9.41 20.99
N ALA A 75 -1.21 -8.75 19.84
CA ALA A 75 -0.75 -7.37 19.78
C ALA A 75 -1.92 -6.39 19.93
N THR A 76 -1.62 -5.17 20.39
CA THR A 76 -2.55 -4.03 20.35
C THR A 76 -2.20 -3.14 19.16
N VAL A 77 -3.20 -2.62 18.47
CA VAL A 77 -3.02 -1.76 17.29
C VAL A 77 -3.68 -0.40 17.48
N ASP A 78 -2.88 0.65 17.52
CA ASP A 78 -3.31 2.04 17.66
C ASP A 78 -3.01 2.86 16.39
N TRP A 79 -3.75 3.95 16.22
CA TRP A 79 -3.56 4.90 15.12
C TRP A 79 -3.19 6.28 15.66
N ASP A 80 -2.01 6.76 15.26
CA ASP A 80 -1.62 8.16 15.43
C ASP A 80 -1.98 8.93 14.15
N GLY A 81 -3.15 9.57 14.18
CA GLY A 81 -3.64 10.37 13.06
C GLY A 81 -2.90 11.68 12.85
N ALA A 82 -2.19 12.20 13.86
CA ALA A 82 -1.41 13.43 13.71
C ALA A 82 -0.15 13.17 12.87
N GLN A 83 0.44 11.98 13.01
CA GLN A 83 1.65 11.58 12.30
C GLN A 83 1.40 10.62 11.13
N GLY A 84 0.17 10.13 10.96
CA GLY A 84 -0.18 9.14 9.94
C GLY A 84 0.47 7.78 10.19
N ARG A 85 0.57 7.35 11.46
CA ARG A 85 1.31 6.14 11.87
C ARG A 85 0.39 5.10 12.48
N VAL A 86 0.62 3.85 12.10
CA VAL A 86 0.05 2.69 12.80
C VAL A 86 1.06 2.24 13.85
N ILE A 87 0.64 2.15 15.11
CA ILE A 87 1.47 1.68 16.23
C ILE A 87 1.00 0.28 16.60
N ILE A 88 1.88 -0.70 16.50
CA ILE A 88 1.60 -2.09 16.88
C ILE A 88 2.46 -2.44 18.08
N THR A 89 1.83 -2.76 19.21
CA THR A 89 2.51 -3.09 20.46
C THR A 89 2.24 -4.54 20.82
N THR A 90 3.29 -5.35 20.82
CA THR A 90 3.24 -6.72 21.36
C THR A 90 3.63 -6.68 22.83
N LYS A 91 2.90 -7.39 23.70
CA LYS A 91 3.41 -7.67 25.04
C LYS A 91 4.65 -8.56 24.88
N ALA A 92 5.82 -8.08 25.30
CA ALA A 92 6.99 -8.93 25.43
C ALA A 92 6.62 -10.07 26.38
N THR A 93 6.36 -11.25 25.84
CA THR A 93 6.04 -12.43 26.63
C THR A 93 7.38 -13.00 27.06
N MET A 94 8.03 -12.34 28.02
CA MET A 94 8.98 -13.07 28.84
C MET A 94 8.13 -13.99 29.69
N ASP A 95 8.15 -15.27 29.35
CA ASP A 95 7.49 -16.30 30.15
C ASP A 95 7.95 -16.11 31.60
N GLN A 96 7.02 -16.05 32.55
CA GLN A 96 7.37 -15.86 33.96
C GLN A 96 8.35 -16.95 34.42
N ALA A 97 8.26 -18.16 33.85
CA ALA A 97 9.24 -19.21 34.09
C ALA A 97 10.66 -18.86 33.58
N GLN A 98 10.77 -18.17 32.44
CA GLN A 98 12.05 -17.66 31.93
C GLN A 98 12.57 -16.49 32.77
N ILE A 99 11.69 -15.59 33.21
CA ILE A 99 12.05 -14.49 34.11
C ILE A 99 12.57 -15.03 35.45
N ASP A 100 11.88 -16.02 36.02
CA ASP A 100 12.25 -16.62 37.30
C ASP A 100 13.56 -17.39 37.20
N LYS A 101 13.80 -18.07 36.07
CA LYS A 101 15.06 -18.75 35.79
C LYS A 101 16.23 -17.77 35.62
N ILE A 102 16.03 -16.69 34.87
CA ILE A 102 17.02 -15.62 34.69
C ILE A 102 17.34 -14.95 36.04
N LYS A 103 16.33 -14.69 36.86
CA LYS A 103 16.51 -14.15 38.21
C LYS A 103 17.34 -15.11 39.07
N GLN A 104 16.98 -16.39 39.11
CA GLN A 104 17.72 -17.41 39.86
C GLN A 104 19.18 -17.52 39.40
N GLU A 105 19.44 -17.57 38.09
CA GLU A 105 20.80 -17.62 37.53
C GLU A 105 21.60 -16.35 37.87
N SER A 106 20.96 -15.16 37.84
CA SER A 106 21.61 -13.91 38.26
C SER A 106 21.94 -13.84 39.76
N TYR A 107 21.16 -14.50 40.63
CA TYR A 107 21.47 -14.64 42.06
C TYR A 107 22.60 -15.64 42.33
N GLN A 108 22.83 -16.61 41.43
CA GLN A 108 23.93 -17.57 41.55
C GLN A 108 25.25 -17.06 40.96
N GLN A 109 25.23 -15.98 40.18
CA GLN A 109 26.40 -15.44 39.47
C GLN A 109 26.86 -14.05 39.96
N GLY A 110 26.24 -13.49 41.01
CA GLY A 110 26.62 -12.21 41.63
C GLY A 110 27.21 -12.37 43.04
N TYR A 111 28.37 -11.75 43.26
CA TYR A 111 29.14 -11.59 44.50
C TYR A 111 28.40 -10.80 45.58
#